data_AF-A0A822GVQ4-F1
#
_entry.id   AF-A0A822GVQ4-F1
#
_cell.length_a   1.000
_cell.length_b   1.000
_cell.length_c   1.000
_cell.angle_alpha   90.00
_cell.angle_beta   90.00
_cell.angle_gamma   90.00
#
_symmetry.space_group_name_H-M   'P 1'
#
loop_
_entity.id
_entity.type
_entity.pdbx_description
1 polymer ?
#
loop_
_entity_poly.entity_id
_entity_poly.type
_entity_poly.pdbx_seq_one_letter_code
_entity_poly.pdbx_strand_id
1 'polypeptide(L)'
;AWIVTGGMNTGIMKLVGEIIQINPDRSRPIPLIGIATWGCVSGRKHLDVHGASVYYAKPRSNTRGEAPLEPNHTKFIFIDDGTERTYGREIAFRAQLEQAISGGFFSSKTMTSSSNQSESISGTSFLQPENSGSYEKCCLISQELFFFFFIIFDVDAVPVVLLVVEGGPNTVRTVHEAVVENNIPAVFLEGTGRCCDLFAKAFHLYNEYRRNIEPDDETSIM
;
A
#
# COMPACT_ATOMS: atom_id res chain seq x y z
N ALA A 1 -13.40 -2.65 7.80
CA ALA A 1 -12.44 -2.02 6.88
C ALA A 1 -11.26 -1.46 7.66
N TRP A 2 -10.09 -1.36 7.03
CA TRP A 2 -8.92 -0.64 7.55
C TRP A 2 -8.70 0.63 6.74
N ILE A 3 -8.21 1.69 7.39
CA ILE A 3 -7.82 2.93 6.71
C ILE A 3 -6.31 3.06 6.80
N VAL A 4 -5.65 3.21 5.65
CA VAL A 4 -4.19 3.34 5.55
C VAL A 4 -3.85 4.73 5.03
N THR A 5 -2.98 5.45 5.75
CA THR A 5 -2.54 6.81 5.38
C THR A 5 -1.02 6.97 5.55
N GLY A 6 -0.48 8.16 5.26
CA GLY A 6 0.93 8.49 5.53
C GLY A 6 1.28 8.66 7.02
N GLY A 7 0.29 8.66 7.94
CA GLY A 7 0.51 8.68 9.40
C GLY A 7 0.98 10.01 10.01
N MET A 8 1.35 10.99 9.20
CA MET A 8 1.88 12.27 9.69
C MET A 8 0.75 13.27 9.98
N ASN A 9 0.92 14.13 10.97
CA ASN A 9 -0.04 15.16 11.38
C ASN A 9 0.02 16.39 10.47
N THR A 10 -0.20 16.17 9.18
CA THR A 10 -0.20 17.20 8.14
C THR A 10 -1.15 16.82 7.00
N GLY A 11 -1.72 17.84 6.34
CA GLY A 11 -2.62 17.66 5.20
C GLY A 11 -3.79 16.71 5.49
N ILE A 12 -4.08 15.84 4.53
CA ILE A 12 -5.22 14.90 4.58
C ILE A 12 -5.11 13.92 5.74
N MET A 13 -3.91 13.47 6.10
CA MET A 13 -3.72 12.50 7.19
C MET A 13 -4.20 13.05 8.54
N LYS A 14 -4.04 14.36 8.77
CA LYS A 14 -4.60 15.04 9.95
C LYS A 14 -6.13 15.01 9.94
N LEU A 15 -6.75 15.34 8.81
CA LEU A 15 -8.21 15.33 8.67
C LEU A 15 -8.78 13.92 8.89
N VAL A 16 -8.13 12.89 8.36
CA VAL A 16 -8.54 11.49 8.57
C VAL A 16 -8.49 11.13 10.06
N GLY A 17 -7.43 11.55 10.77
CA GLY A 17 -7.32 11.35 12.21
C GLY A 17 -8.41 12.07 13.01
N GLU A 18 -8.81 13.29 12.60
CA GLU A 18 -9.92 14.01 13.24
C GLU A 18 -11.28 13.36 12.95
N ILE A 19 -11.52 12.93 11.71
CA ILE A 19 -12.78 12.32 11.28
C ILE A 19 -13.01 10.96 11.96
N ILE A 20 -11.96 10.17 12.18
CA ILE A 20 -12.09 8.85 12.83
C ILE A 20 -12.65 8.97 14.25
N GLN A 21 -12.43 10.11 14.91
CA GLN A 21 -12.94 10.40 16.25
C GLN A 21 -14.44 10.66 16.27
N ILE A 22 -15.07 10.91 15.13
CA ILE A 22 -16.53 11.16 15.02
C ILE A 22 -17.29 9.85 14.84
N ASN A 23 -16.62 8.70 14.72
CA ASN A 23 -17.28 7.40 14.59
C ASN A 23 -18.29 7.18 15.74
N PRO A 24 -19.60 7.08 15.44
CA PRO A 24 -20.63 6.95 16.47
C PRO A 24 -20.57 5.58 17.15
N ASP A 25 -20.11 4.54 16.45
CA ASP A 25 -19.94 3.21 17.00
C ASP A 25 -18.56 3.04 17.62
N ARG A 26 -18.45 3.40 18.91
CA ARG A 26 -17.23 3.22 19.70
C ARG A 26 -16.91 1.75 20.00
N SER A 27 -17.85 0.84 19.84
CA SER A 27 -17.63 -0.59 20.08
C SER A 27 -16.84 -1.27 18.96
N ARG A 28 -16.80 -0.63 17.77
CA ARG A 28 -16.09 -1.12 16.58
C ARG A 28 -15.09 -0.08 16.08
N PRO A 29 -13.95 0.08 16.78
CA PRO A 29 -12.92 1.01 16.34
C PRO A 29 -12.39 0.61 14.97
N ILE A 30 -12.27 1.60 14.08
CA ILE A 30 -11.72 1.41 12.74
C ILE A 30 -10.19 1.44 12.84
N PRO A 31 -9.46 0.38 12.43
CA PRO A 31 -8.01 0.41 12.40
C PRO A 31 -7.53 1.50 11.44
N LEU A 32 -6.91 2.53 12.00
CA LEU A 32 -6.24 3.59 11.26
C LEU A 32 -4.72 3.37 11.34
N ILE A 33 -4.10 3.04 10.20
CA ILE A 33 -2.70 2.62 10.08
C ILE A 33 -1.92 3.70 9.33
N GLY A 34 -0.81 4.15 9.91
CA GLY A 34 0.04 5.19 9.33
C GLY A 34 1.33 4.59 8.81
N ILE A 35 1.60 4.67 7.51
CA ILE A 35 2.87 4.27 6.91
C ILE A 35 3.69 5.54 6.67
N ALA A 36 4.72 5.76 7.48
CA ALA A 36 5.51 6.98 7.47
C ALA A 36 6.98 6.70 7.14
N THR A 37 7.59 7.54 6.31
CA THR A 37 9.05 7.55 6.15
C THR A 37 9.71 8.00 7.46
N TRP A 38 10.56 7.15 8.04
CA TRP A 38 11.25 7.38 9.32
C TRP A 38 12.05 8.69 9.32
N GLY A 39 12.79 8.96 8.24
CA GLY A 39 13.57 10.18 8.05
C GLY A 39 12.77 11.48 8.09
N CYS A 40 11.44 11.44 7.96
CA CYS A 40 10.56 12.60 8.04
C CYS A 40 9.86 12.75 9.40
N VAL A 41 9.96 11.78 10.31
CA VAL A 41 9.26 11.85 11.61
C VAL A 41 9.94 12.85 12.54
N SER A 42 9.21 13.88 12.97
CA SER A 42 9.70 14.84 13.96
C SER A 42 9.82 14.18 15.34
N GLY A 43 10.97 14.36 15.99
CA GLY A 43 11.22 13.77 17.31
C GLY A 43 11.57 12.28 17.29
N ARG A 44 11.87 11.70 16.11
CA ARG A 44 12.16 10.26 15.93
C ARG A 44 13.25 9.71 16.85
N LYS A 45 14.23 10.53 17.22
CA LYS A 45 15.33 10.14 18.13
C LYS A 45 14.82 9.68 19.50
N HIS A 46 13.66 10.18 19.95
CA HIS A 46 13.05 9.71 21.20
C HIS A 46 12.36 8.36 21.05
N LEU A 47 11.96 8.02 19.82
CA LEU A 47 11.27 6.78 19.46
C LEU A 47 12.25 5.65 19.11
N ASP A 48 13.55 5.95 19.00
CA ASP A 48 14.62 4.99 18.72
C ASP A 48 14.97 4.19 19.97
N VAL A 49 14.02 3.36 20.40
CA VAL A 49 14.15 2.43 21.51
C VAL A 49 13.66 1.06 21.10
N HIS A 50 14.32 0.01 21.56
CA HIS A 50 13.93 -1.37 21.26
C HIS A 50 13.26 -2.02 22.46
N GLY A 51 12.06 -2.59 22.25
CA GLY A 51 11.35 -3.37 23.26
C GLY A 51 10.80 -2.57 24.43
N ALA A 52 10.69 -1.24 24.32
CA ALA A 52 10.22 -0.37 25.39
C ALA A 52 9.02 0.48 24.95
N SER A 53 8.13 0.79 25.89
CA SER A 53 7.09 1.80 25.69
C SER A 53 7.68 3.19 25.87
N VAL A 54 7.44 4.07 24.90
CA VAL A 54 7.90 5.46 24.93
C VAL A 54 6.74 6.41 24.79
N TYR A 55 6.84 7.52 25.53
CA TYR A 55 5.95 8.66 25.37
C TYR A 55 6.42 9.53 24.21
N TYR A 56 5.57 9.67 23.20
CA TYR A 56 5.79 10.60 22.10
C TYR A 56 5.17 11.97 22.40
N ALA A 57 6.01 13.00 22.49
CA ALA A 57 5.55 14.38 22.57
C ALA A 57 5.71 15.07 21.21
N LYS A 58 4.61 15.61 20.66
CA LYS A 58 4.68 16.46 19.46
C LYS A 58 5.61 17.66 19.73
N PRO A 59 6.66 17.87 18.91
CA PRO A 59 7.55 19.01 19.06
C PRO A 59 6.82 20.36 18.90
N ARG A 60 7.31 21.40 19.59
CA ARG A 60 6.74 22.77 19.50
C ARG A 60 6.89 23.40 18.12
N SER A 61 7.96 23.03 17.41
CA SER A 61 8.22 23.42 16.04
C SER A 61 8.77 22.21 15.29
N ASN A 62 8.51 22.17 13.98
CA ASN A 62 9.03 21.12 13.12
C ASN A 62 10.23 21.63 12.35
N THR A 63 11.25 20.79 12.21
CA THR A 63 12.33 21.05 11.27
C THR A 63 11.78 20.96 9.85
N ARG A 64 12.26 21.81 8.93
CA ARG A 64 11.86 21.73 7.52
C ARG A 64 12.10 20.31 6.98
N GLY A 65 11.08 19.73 6.35
CA GLY A 65 11.14 18.37 5.83
C GLY A 65 10.74 17.29 6.85
N GLU A 66 10.38 17.67 8.07
CA GLU A 66 9.84 16.77 9.09
C GLU A 66 8.39 17.13 9.44
N ALA A 67 7.62 16.14 9.86
CA ALA A 67 6.29 16.33 10.40
C ALA A 67 6.05 15.39 11.61
N PRO A 68 5.24 15.81 12.59
CA PRO A 68 4.94 14.99 13.75
C PRO A 68 3.99 13.86 13.38
N LEU A 69 3.95 12.81 14.19
CA LEU A 69 2.98 11.73 14.02
C LEU A 69 1.56 12.23 14.37
N GLU A 70 0.56 11.68 13.69
CA GLU A 70 -0.85 11.98 13.93
C GLU A 70 -1.37 11.15 15.12
N PRO A 71 -1.90 11.78 16.18
CA PRO A 71 -2.19 11.10 17.45
C PRO A 71 -3.37 10.13 17.41
N ASN A 72 -4.25 10.21 16.41
CA ASN A 72 -5.45 9.36 16.31
C ASN A 72 -5.21 8.06 15.53
N HIS A 73 -4.01 7.86 14.97
CA HIS A 73 -3.62 6.59 14.37
C HIS A 73 -3.45 5.50 15.43
N THR A 74 -3.97 4.31 15.14
CA THR A 74 -3.92 3.16 16.04
C THR A 74 -2.62 2.37 15.93
N LYS A 75 -1.97 2.43 14.76
CA LYS A 75 -0.75 1.69 14.42
C LYS A 75 0.11 2.49 13.45
N PHE A 76 1.41 2.27 13.54
CA PHE A 76 2.40 2.88 12.65
C PHE A 76 3.33 1.81 12.06
N ILE A 77 3.68 2.01 10.80
CA ILE A 77 4.76 1.30 10.11
C ILE A 77 5.77 2.37 9.68
N PHE A 78 7.00 2.26 10.15
CA PHE A 78 8.07 3.19 9.79
C PHE A 78 8.94 2.57 8.70
N ILE A 79 9.10 3.31 7.60
CA ILE A 79 9.95 2.92 6.47
C ILE A 79 11.25 3.71 6.56
N ASP A 80 12.35 2.99 6.73
CA ASP A 80 13.68 3.58 6.83
C ASP A 80 14.55 3.08 5.68
N ASP A 81 15.07 4.02 4.89
CA ASP A 81 16.06 3.78 3.82
C ASP A 81 17.39 4.50 4.10
N GLY A 82 17.56 5.03 5.32
CA GLY A 82 18.72 5.81 5.74
C GLY A 82 18.70 7.26 5.27
N THR A 83 17.72 7.68 4.45
CA THR A 83 17.60 9.08 4.04
C THR A 83 16.88 9.91 5.10
N GLU A 84 17.26 11.18 5.22
CA GLU A 84 16.58 12.11 6.11
C GLU A 84 15.76 13.12 5.30
N ARG A 85 14.59 13.51 5.84
CA ARG A 85 13.76 14.61 5.35
C ARG A 85 13.31 14.49 3.89
N THR A 86 13.34 13.27 3.36
CA THR A 86 12.95 12.96 2.00
C THR A 86 11.64 12.20 2.04
N TYR A 87 10.56 12.84 1.56
CA TYR A 87 9.23 12.21 1.54
C TYR A 87 9.10 11.16 0.45
N GLY A 88 8.11 10.28 0.60
CA GLY A 88 7.73 9.32 -0.41
C GLY A 88 8.69 8.13 -0.53
N ARG A 89 9.43 7.78 0.53
CA ARG A 89 10.19 6.53 0.59
C ARG A 89 9.28 5.36 0.89
N GLU A 90 8.13 5.63 1.48
CA GLU A 90 7.10 4.64 1.79
C GLU A 90 6.30 4.15 0.58
N ILE A 91 6.33 4.85 -0.56
CA ILE A 91 5.40 4.60 -1.67
C ILE A 91 5.55 3.18 -2.23
N ALA A 92 6.79 2.75 -2.51
CA ALA A 92 7.04 1.41 -3.04
C ALA A 92 6.66 0.30 -2.05
N PHE A 93 6.90 0.51 -0.75
CA PHE A 93 6.46 -0.42 0.29
C PHE A 93 4.93 -0.48 0.35
N ARG A 94 4.26 0.67 0.28
CA ARG A 94 2.79 0.75 0.31
C ARG A 94 2.17 -0.02 -0.85
N ALA A 95 2.70 0.15 -2.07
CA ALA A 95 2.26 -0.60 -3.24
C ALA A 95 2.37 -2.12 -3.04
N GLN A 96 3.52 -2.60 -2.55
CA GLN A 96 3.73 -4.04 -2.27
C GLN A 96 2.81 -4.57 -1.16
N LEU A 97 2.58 -3.77 -0.12
CA LEU A 97 1.69 -4.13 0.97
C LEU A 97 0.24 -4.25 0.47
N GLU A 98 -0.23 -3.27 -0.31
CA GLU A 98 -1.57 -3.28 -0.88
C GLU A 98 -1.78 -4.47 -1.83
N GLN A 99 -0.77 -4.81 -2.64
CA GLN A 99 -0.76 -6.00 -3.50
C GLN A 99 -0.80 -7.31 -2.71
N ALA A 100 -0.04 -7.41 -1.63
CA ALA A 100 -0.04 -8.61 -0.78
C ALA A 100 -1.38 -8.81 -0.07
N ILE A 101 -2.03 -7.72 0.38
CA ILE A 101 -3.32 -7.77 1.06
C ILE A 101 -4.46 -8.10 0.08
N SER A 102 -4.41 -7.60 -1.15
CA SER A 102 -5.42 -7.88 -2.17
C SER A 102 -5.39 -9.31 -2.72
N GLY A 103 -4.62 -10.22 -2.11
CA GLY A 103 -4.49 -11.61 -2.58
C GLY A 103 -3.60 -11.73 -3.83
N GLY A 104 -2.85 -10.68 -4.19
CA GLY A 104 -1.98 -10.61 -5.36
C GLY A 104 -0.71 -11.46 -5.28
N PHE A 105 -0.77 -12.67 -4.71
CA PHE A 105 0.31 -13.64 -4.77
C PHE A 105 0.18 -14.57 -5.99
N PHE A 106 -0.16 -14.03 -7.17
CA PHE A 106 0.08 -14.68 -8.47
C PHE A 106 0.29 -13.65 -9.58
N SER A 107 1.52 -13.19 -9.72
CA SER A 107 2.14 -13.01 -11.03
C SER A 107 3.64 -13.06 -10.85
N SER A 108 4.23 -14.25 -10.96
CA SER A 108 5.66 -14.39 -11.16
C SER A 108 6.04 -13.54 -12.37
N LYS A 109 6.67 -12.39 -12.15
CA LYS A 109 7.56 -11.82 -13.17
C LYS A 109 8.71 -12.82 -13.31
N THR A 110 8.54 -13.76 -14.24
CA THR A 110 9.63 -14.57 -14.77
C THR A 110 10.74 -13.61 -15.17
N MET A 111 11.84 -13.62 -14.42
CA MET A 111 13.10 -13.05 -14.89
C MET A 111 13.48 -13.80 -16.16
N THR A 112 13.29 -13.16 -17.30
CA THR A 112 13.86 -13.60 -18.58
C THR A 112 15.36 -13.41 -18.52
N SER A 113 16.07 -14.42 -18.05
CA SER A 113 17.46 -14.63 -18.46
C SER A 113 17.45 -15.55 -19.68
N SER A 114 17.80 -14.95 -20.81
CA SER A 114 18.01 -15.64 -22.08
C SER A 114 19.17 -16.62 -21.97
N SER A 115 18.90 -17.91 -22.10
CA SER A 115 19.78 -18.82 -22.86
C SER A 115 19.03 -20.10 -23.21
N ASN A 116 19.24 -20.52 -24.46
CA ASN A 116 18.62 -21.65 -25.12
C ASN A 116 18.98 -22.97 -24.43
N GLN A 117 18.00 -23.85 -24.24
CA GLN A 117 18.02 -25.24 -24.75
C GLN A 117 16.71 -25.94 -24.41
N SER A 118 16.15 -26.59 -25.41
CA SER A 118 15.03 -27.53 -25.33
C SER A 118 15.45 -28.77 -24.56
N GLU A 119 14.69 -29.18 -23.55
CA GLU A 119 14.46 -30.59 -23.24
C GLU A 119 13.33 -30.75 -22.22
N SER A 120 12.21 -31.30 -22.68
CA SER A 120 11.26 -32.02 -21.84
C SER A 120 11.90 -33.35 -21.42
N ILE A 121 11.90 -33.70 -20.14
CA ILE A 121 11.62 -35.05 -19.62
C ILE A 121 11.63 -35.01 -18.08
N SER A 122 10.57 -35.60 -17.55
CA SER A 122 10.32 -36.18 -16.23
C SER A 122 11.56 -36.59 -15.43
N GLY A 123 11.65 -36.16 -14.17
CA GLY A 123 12.69 -36.67 -13.27
C GLY A 123 12.75 -35.95 -11.94
N THR A 124 11.89 -36.33 -10.99
CA THR A 124 12.11 -36.06 -9.57
C THR A 124 13.31 -36.88 -9.09
N SER A 125 14.43 -36.23 -8.82
CA SER A 125 15.51 -36.82 -8.01
C SER A 125 16.04 -35.79 -7.03
N PHE A 126 15.54 -35.91 -5.80
CA PHE A 126 15.95 -35.20 -4.60
C PHE A 126 17.36 -35.68 -4.20
N LEU A 127 18.35 -34.78 -4.23
CA LEU A 127 19.65 -35.03 -3.64
C LEU A 127 19.52 -34.90 -2.11
N GLN A 128 19.81 -35.98 -1.40
CA GLN A 128 19.94 -35.99 0.07
C GLN A 128 21.20 -35.20 0.48
N PRO A 129 21.16 -34.40 1.56
CA PRO A 129 22.36 -33.92 2.21
C PRO A 129 22.89 -34.97 3.20
N GLU A 130 24.19 -35.21 3.16
CA GLU A 130 24.89 -36.03 4.13
C GLU A 130 24.96 -35.38 5.52
N ASN A 131 24.97 -36.24 6.53
CA ASN A 131 24.99 -35.94 7.96
C ASN A 131 26.08 -34.93 8.37
N SER A 132 25.72 -33.94 9.18
CA SER A 132 26.14 -33.88 10.60
C SER A 132 25.68 -32.59 11.28
N GLY A 133 25.11 -32.74 12.48
CA GLY A 133 25.14 -31.69 13.51
C GLY A 133 23.89 -30.84 13.70
N SER A 134 22.94 -31.41 14.46
CA SER A 134 22.21 -30.80 15.58
C SER A 134 21.43 -29.48 15.41
N TYR A 135 20.26 -29.46 16.07
CA TYR A 135 19.31 -28.36 16.31
C TYR A 135 18.54 -27.77 15.12
N GLU A 136 17.41 -28.37 14.75
CA GLU A 136 16.17 -27.60 14.52
C GLU A 136 14.95 -28.47 14.90
N LYS A 137 14.31 -28.15 16.02
CA LYS A 137 12.90 -28.51 16.23
C LYS A 137 12.06 -27.55 15.39
N CYS A 138 11.92 -27.85 14.11
CA CYS A 138 10.88 -27.24 13.28
C CYS A 138 9.71 -28.23 13.18
N CYS A 139 8.57 -27.75 13.66
CA CYS A 139 7.29 -28.43 13.65
C CYS A 139 6.95 -28.83 12.21
N LEU A 140 6.87 -30.13 11.93
CA LEU A 140 6.28 -30.64 10.70
C LEU A 140 4.78 -30.31 10.73
N ILE A 141 4.42 -29.15 10.18
CA ILE A 141 3.04 -28.91 9.79
C ILE A 141 2.80 -29.84 8.61
N SER A 142 2.08 -30.93 8.87
CA SER A 142 1.65 -31.93 7.90
C SER A 142 1.16 -31.27 6.61
N GLN A 143 1.55 -31.81 5.45
CA GLN A 143 1.11 -31.36 4.13
C GLN A 143 -0.43 -31.32 3.98
N GLU A 144 -1.15 -32.07 4.82
CA GLU A 144 -2.62 -32.03 4.91
C GLU A 144 -3.15 -30.72 5.54
N LEU A 145 -2.45 -30.17 6.54
CA LEU A 145 -2.78 -28.85 7.11
C LEU A 145 -2.42 -27.72 6.15
N PHE A 146 -1.41 -27.91 5.29
CA PHE A 146 -1.06 -26.94 4.25
C PHE A 146 -2.16 -26.87 3.17
N PHE A 147 -2.74 -28.01 2.81
CA PHE A 147 -3.88 -28.07 1.88
C PHE A 147 -5.14 -27.44 2.48
N PHE A 148 -5.40 -27.68 3.78
CA PHE A 148 -6.50 -27.05 4.50
C PHE A 148 -6.28 -25.54 4.71
N PHE A 149 -5.04 -25.10 4.88
CA PHE A 149 -4.66 -23.68 4.88
C PHE A 149 -4.93 -23.08 3.49
N PHE A 150 -4.55 -23.74 2.39
CA PHE A 150 -4.84 -23.27 1.04
C PHE A 150 -6.35 -23.10 0.74
N ILE A 151 -7.20 -24.00 1.25
CA ILE A 151 -8.67 -23.89 1.11
C ILE A 151 -9.24 -22.75 1.99
N ILE A 152 -8.69 -22.50 3.18
CA ILE A 152 -9.09 -21.33 3.99
C ILE A 152 -8.59 -20.03 3.36
N PHE A 153 -7.46 -20.04 2.64
CA PHE A 153 -6.94 -18.90 1.89
C PHE A 153 -7.67 -18.63 0.58
N ASP A 154 -8.65 -19.46 0.21
CA ASP A 154 -9.75 -19.03 -0.67
C ASP A 154 -10.75 -18.15 0.11
N VAL A 155 -10.23 -17.23 0.93
CA VAL A 155 -10.94 -16.02 1.30
C VAL A 155 -10.76 -15.09 0.11
N ASP A 156 -11.86 -14.78 -0.56
CA ASP A 156 -11.93 -13.79 -1.63
C ASP A 156 -10.96 -12.63 -1.36
N ALA A 157 -10.12 -12.32 -2.35
CA ALA A 157 -9.19 -11.20 -2.36
C ALA A 157 -9.76 -9.98 -1.60
N VAL A 158 -9.04 -9.46 -0.60
CA VAL A 158 -9.51 -8.29 0.15
C VAL A 158 -9.57 -7.09 -0.79
N PRO A 159 -10.74 -6.50 -1.08
CA PRO A 159 -10.82 -5.40 -2.02
C PRO A 159 -10.10 -4.17 -1.44
N VAL A 160 -9.14 -3.65 -2.20
CA VAL A 160 -8.40 -2.43 -1.89
C VAL A 160 -8.88 -1.33 -2.83
N VAL A 161 -9.07 -0.12 -2.30
CA VAL A 161 -9.43 1.08 -3.07
C VAL A 161 -8.58 2.26 -2.61
N LEU A 162 -8.09 3.05 -3.55
CA LEU A 162 -7.36 4.28 -3.28
C LEU A 162 -8.33 5.47 -3.30
N LEU A 163 -8.47 6.19 -2.19
CA LEU A 163 -9.18 7.46 -2.17
C LEU A 163 -8.19 8.62 -2.29
N VAL A 164 -8.39 9.49 -3.28
CA VAL A 164 -7.56 10.67 -3.55
C VAL A 164 -8.34 11.93 -3.20
N VAL A 165 -7.78 12.70 -2.25
CA VAL A 165 -8.30 14.00 -1.82
C VAL A 165 -7.15 15.00 -1.97
N GLU A 166 -7.36 16.03 -2.77
CA GLU A 166 -6.29 16.94 -3.21
C GLU A 166 -5.10 16.19 -3.84
N GLY A 167 -3.87 16.65 -3.56
CA GLY A 167 -2.65 15.91 -3.88
C GLY A 167 -1.49 16.81 -4.28
N GLY A 168 -0.28 16.28 -4.16
CA GLY A 168 0.93 16.91 -4.70
C GLY A 168 1.58 16.02 -5.76
N PRO A 169 2.78 16.38 -6.26
CA PRO A 169 3.49 15.57 -7.25
C PRO A 169 3.67 14.10 -6.83
N ASN A 170 3.89 13.84 -5.54
CA ASN A 170 3.99 12.48 -5.00
C ASN A 170 2.67 11.70 -5.10
N THR A 171 1.52 12.38 -5.03
CA THR A 171 0.20 11.77 -5.19
C THR A 171 0.01 11.22 -6.59
N VAL A 172 0.48 11.92 -7.62
CA VAL A 172 0.44 11.44 -9.02
C VAL A 172 1.20 10.12 -9.14
N ARG A 173 2.37 10.03 -8.51
CA ARG A 173 3.17 8.79 -8.47
C ARG A 173 2.43 7.67 -7.73
N THR A 174 1.87 7.94 -6.55
CA THR A 174 1.08 6.94 -5.80
C THR A 174 -0.12 6.44 -6.61
N VAL A 175 -0.82 7.33 -7.31
CA VAL A 175 -1.94 6.97 -8.19
C VAL A 175 -1.48 6.08 -9.35
N HIS A 176 -0.36 6.45 -10.00
CA HIS A 176 0.20 5.64 -11.08
C HIS A 176 0.56 4.23 -10.60
N GLU A 177 1.31 4.12 -9.51
CA GLU A 177 1.69 2.82 -8.93
C GLU A 177 0.45 2.01 -8.51
N ALA A 178 -0.56 2.63 -7.89
CA ALA A 178 -1.78 1.92 -7.49
C ALA A 178 -2.61 1.44 -8.68
N VAL A 179 -2.95 2.33 -9.62
CA VAL A 179 -3.89 2.03 -10.71
C VAL A 179 -3.23 1.23 -11.82
N VAL A 180 -2.04 1.64 -12.27
CA VAL A 180 -1.39 1.06 -13.46
C VAL A 180 -0.63 -0.21 -13.10
N GLU A 181 0.10 -0.21 -11.98
CA GLU A 181 0.98 -1.33 -11.64
C GLU A 181 0.28 -2.40 -10.79
N ASN A 182 -0.62 -2.00 -9.89
CA ASN A 182 -1.25 -2.90 -8.93
C ASN A 182 -2.75 -3.16 -9.18
N ASN A 183 -3.32 -2.57 -10.23
CA ASN A 183 -4.74 -2.72 -10.59
C ASN A 183 -5.70 -2.38 -9.44
N ILE A 184 -5.33 -1.37 -8.62
CA ILE A 184 -6.15 -0.88 -7.51
C ILE A 184 -7.01 0.27 -8.03
N PRO A 185 -8.35 0.20 -7.94
CA PRO A 185 -9.21 1.30 -8.36
C PRO A 185 -8.97 2.54 -7.50
N ALA A 186 -8.90 3.70 -8.16
CA ALA A 186 -8.75 5.00 -7.50
C ALA A 186 -10.03 5.85 -7.66
N VAL A 187 -10.47 6.45 -6.56
CA VAL A 187 -11.59 7.39 -6.50
C VAL A 187 -11.03 8.78 -6.25
N PHE A 188 -11.34 9.72 -7.14
CA PHE A 188 -10.93 11.12 -7.06
C PHE A 188 -12.09 11.99 -6.59
N LEU A 189 -11.85 12.85 -5.60
CA LEU A 189 -12.83 13.84 -5.15
C LEU A 189 -12.62 15.18 -5.87
N GLU A 190 -13.37 15.39 -6.95
CA GLU A 190 -13.38 16.65 -7.69
C GLU A 190 -13.80 17.84 -6.80
N GLY A 191 -13.18 19.00 -7.01
CA GLY A 191 -13.44 20.22 -6.25
C GLY A 191 -12.62 20.34 -4.97
N THR A 192 -11.76 19.36 -4.67
CA THR A 192 -10.86 19.42 -3.53
C THR A 192 -9.59 20.21 -3.83
N GLY A 193 -9.23 20.40 -5.11
CA GLY A 193 -8.06 21.18 -5.52
C GLY A 193 -6.83 20.35 -5.90
N ARG A 194 -5.78 21.06 -6.32
CA ARG A 194 -4.46 20.52 -6.68
C ARG A 194 -4.53 19.36 -7.69
N CYS A 195 -3.84 18.24 -7.45
CA CYS A 195 -3.79 17.11 -8.38
C CYS A 195 -5.16 16.50 -8.67
N CYS A 196 -6.08 16.50 -7.69
CA CYS A 196 -7.39 15.89 -7.84
C CYS A 196 -8.22 16.57 -8.94
N ASP A 197 -8.22 17.91 -8.95
CA ASP A 197 -8.93 18.68 -9.99
C ASP A 197 -8.25 18.58 -11.36
N LEU A 198 -6.92 18.38 -11.41
CA LEU A 198 -6.22 18.11 -12.66
C LEU A 198 -6.66 16.77 -13.25
N PHE A 199 -6.77 15.72 -12.44
CA PHE A 199 -7.29 14.42 -12.86
C PHE A 199 -8.75 14.50 -13.30
N ALA A 200 -9.59 15.18 -12.52
CA ALA A 200 -11.00 15.38 -12.87
C ALA A 200 -11.16 16.12 -14.21
N LYS A 201 -10.43 17.23 -14.39
CA LYS A 201 -10.46 17.98 -15.66
C LYS A 201 -9.95 17.14 -16.83
N ALA A 202 -8.87 16.38 -16.65
CA ALA A 202 -8.37 15.49 -17.68
C ALA A 202 -9.39 14.41 -18.06
N PHE A 203 -10.08 13.85 -17.08
CA PHE A 203 -11.15 12.87 -17.30
C PHE A 203 -12.35 13.47 -18.06
N HIS A 204 -12.79 14.68 -17.69
CA HIS A 204 -13.87 15.38 -18.40
C HIS A 204 -13.50 15.68 -19.85
N LEU A 205 -12.28 16.19 -20.10
CA LEU A 205 -11.77 16.46 -21.43
C LEU A 205 -11.64 15.19 -22.27
N TYR A 206 -11.16 14.09 -21.67
CA TYR A 206 -11.07 12.80 -22.34
C TYR A 206 -12.46 12.29 -22.76
N ASN A 207 -13.46 12.39 -21.87
CA ASN A 207 -14.82 11.98 -22.18
C ASN A 207 -15.49 12.87 -23.24
N GLU A 208 -15.24 14.18 -23.21
CA GLU A 208 -15.70 15.10 -24.25
C GLU A 208 -15.07 14.74 -25.61
N TYR A 209 -13.75 14.56 -25.65
CA TYR A 209 -13.03 14.13 -26.83
C TYR A 209 -13.54 12.78 -27.37
N ARG A 210 -13.76 11.80 -26.49
CA ARG A 210 -14.26 10.47 -26.85
C ARG A 210 -15.62 10.56 -27.54
N ARG A 211 -16.55 11.34 -26.97
CA ARG A 211 -17.89 11.57 -27.57
C ARG A 211 -17.83 12.27 -28.93
N ASN A 212 -16.82 13.10 -29.17
CA ASN A 212 -16.68 13.86 -30.40
C ASN A 212 -16.05 13.07 -31.58
N ILE A 213 -15.37 11.96 -31.32
CA ILE A 213 -14.64 11.18 -32.35
C ILE A 213 -15.27 9.81 -32.60
N GLU A 214 -15.87 9.19 -31.59
CA GLU A 214 -16.75 8.04 -31.74
C GLU A 214 -18.18 8.51 -31.45
N PRO A 215 -18.87 9.20 -32.39
CA PRO A 215 -20.30 9.39 -32.24
C PRO A 215 -20.91 7.99 -32.18
N ASP A 216 -21.61 7.67 -31.09
CA ASP A 216 -22.26 6.37 -30.95
C ASP A 216 -23.04 6.06 -32.23
N ASP A 217 -22.75 4.92 -32.86
CA ASP A 217 -23.34 4.41 -34.11
C ASP A 217 -24.84 4.06 -33.94
N GLU A 218 -25.61 4.86 -33.19
CA GLU A 218 -27.05 4.69 -32.97
C GLU A 218 -27.91 5.40 -34.03
N THR A 219 -27.32 6.00 -35.07
CA THR A 219 -28.09 6.65 -36.16
C THR A 219 -28.16 5.89 -37.48
N SER A 220 -27.70 4.62 -37.54
CA SER A 220 -27.88 3.75 -38.73
C SER A 220 -29.11 2.84 -38.71
N ILE A 221 -30.08 3.09 -37.81
CA ILE A 221 -31.39 2.39 -37.82
C ILE A 221 -32.53 3.41 -37.70
N MET A 222 -32.71 4.26 -38.71
CA MET A 222 -34.01 4.86 -39.06
C MET A 222 -34.19 4.89 -40.56
#